data_AF-A0A9X9FG30-F1
#
_entry.id   AF-A0A9X9FG30-F1
#
_cell.length_a   1.000
_cell.length_b   1.000
_cell.length_c   1.000
_cell.angle_alpha   90.00
_cell.angle_beta   90.00
_cell.angle_gamma   90.00
#
_symmetry.space_group_name_H-M   'P 1'
#
loop_
_entity.id
_entity.type
_entity.pdbx_description
1 polymer ?
#
loop_
_entity_poly.entity_id
_entity_poly.type
_entity_poly.pdbx_seq_one_letter_code
_entity_poly.pdbx_strand_id
1 'polypeptide(L)'
;DALSDQMHRVSIDSFQPETQRYALKRGVGYLNDIQGFPDPALYPDIAEADCRLVVMHSAQRDGIATRTGHLRPEDALDEIVRFFEARVSALRRSGVAADRLILDPGMGFFLSPAPETSLHVLSNLQKLKSALGLPLLVSVSRKSFLGATVGLPVKDLGPASLAAELHAIGNGADYVRTHAPGDLRSAITFSETLAKFRSRDARDRGLDHA
;
A
#
# COMPACT_ATOMS: atom_id res chain seq x y z
N ASP A 1 -3.04 -12.13 27.30
CA ASP A 1 -2.43 -11.79 26.00
C ASP A 1 -2.22 -10.29 25.89
N ALA A 2 -0.99 -9.83 25.61
CA ALA A 2 -0.57 -8.43 25.73
C ALA A 2 -1.31 -7.42 24.82
N LEU A 3 -2.09 -7.90 23.84
CA LEU A 3 -2.74 -7.08 22.82
C LEU A 3 -4.24 -7.40 22.65
N SER A 4 -4.85 -8.21 23.54
CA SER A 4 -6.24 -8.69 23.36
C SER A 4 -7.23 -7.58 23.04
N ASP A 5 -7.11 -6.45 23.72
CA ASP A 5 -8.07 -5.33 23.63
C ASP A 5 -7.79 -4.40 22.43
N GLN A 6 -6.67 -4.63 21.74
CA GLN A 6 -6.20 -3.80 20.63
C GLN A 6 -6.10 -4.57 19.32
N MET A 7 -6.48 -5.86 19.28
CA MET A 7 -6.37 -6.70 18.09
C MET A 7 -7.00 -6.08 16.83
N HIS A 8 -8.11 -5.35 17.00
CA HIS A 8 -8.79 -4.60 15.93
C HIS A 8 -7.94 -3.48 15.26
N ARG A 9 -6.80 -3.10 15.87
CA ARG A 9 -5.84 -2.10 15.32
C ARG A 9 -4.56 -2.75 14.80
N VAL A 10 -4.40 -4.05 15.02
CA VAL A 10 -3.22 -4.80 14.62
C VAL A 10 -3.36 -5.21 13.16
N SER A 11 -2.25 -5.14 12.43
CA SER A 11 -2.09 -5.78 11.13
C SER A 11 -1.12 -6.94 11.26
N ILE A 12 -1.50 -8.12 10.77
CA ILE A 12 -0.61 -9.29 10.69
C ILE A 12 -0.14 -9.43 9.25
N ASP A 13 1.18 -9.39 9.07
CA ASP A 13 1.87 -9.53 7.78
C ASP A 13 2.27 -11.00 7.59
N SER A 14 1.47 -11.74 6.81
CA SER A 14 1.72 -13.16 6.56
C SER A 14 1.04 -13.64 5.29
N PHE A 15 1.76 -14.50 4.56
CA PHE A 15 1.27 -15.28 3.41
C PHE A 15 1.09 -16.76 3.76
N GLN A 16 1.32 -17.16 5.02
CA GLN A 16 1.18 -18.55 5.47
C GLN A 16 -0.28 -18.81 5.92
N PRO A 17 -1.02 -19.74 5.28
CA PRO A 17 -2.42 -19.98 5.60
C PRO A 17 -2.68 -20.31 7.08
N GLU A 18 -1.78 -21.05 7.73
CA GLU A 18 -1.91 -21.41 9.14
C GLU A 18 -1.85 -20.17 10.05
N THR A 19 -0.94 -19.24 9.74
CA THR A 19 -0.78 -17.98 10.48
C THR A 19 -1.96 -17.05 10.22
N GLN A 20 -2.42 -16.97 8.98
CA GLN A 20 -3.60 -16.19 8.60
C GLN A 20 -4.84 -16.70 9.35
N ARG A 21 -5.12 -18.02 9.34
CA ARG A 21 -6.22 -18.61 10.11
C ARG A 21 -6.11 -18.35 11.62
N TYR A 22 -4.90 -18.46 12.16
CA TYR A 22 -4.68 -18.15 13.58
C TYR A 22 -5.03 -16.70 13.90
N ALA A 23 -4.60 -15.74 13.07
CA ALA A 23 -4.88 -14.33 13.26
C ALA A 23 -6.37 -13.98 13.11
N LEU A 24 -7.07 -14.60 12.15
CA LEU A 24 -8.52 -14.45 11.97
C LEU A 24 -9.28 -14.86 13.24
N LYS A 25 -8.95 -16.02 13.82
CA LYS A 25 -9.56 -16.52 15.07
C LYS A 25 -9.31 -15.61 16.28
N ARG A 26 -8.34 -14.70 16.21
CA ARG A 26 -8.01 -13.72 17.26
C ARG A 26 -8.65 -12.35 17.03
N GLY A 27 -9.47 -12.18 15.98
CA GLY A 27 -10.13 -10.91 15.70
C GLY A 27 -9.16 -9.80 15.31
N VAL A 28 -8.12 -10.12 14.53
CA VAL A 28 -7.18 -9.11 14.03
C VAL A 28 -7.90 -8.07 13.17
N GLY A 29 -7.51 -6.80 13.26
CA GLY A 29 -8.09 -5.73 12.46
C GLY A 29 -7.75 -5.81 10.98
N TYR A 30 -6.52 -6.22 10.67
CA TYR A 30 -5.99 -6.29 9.31
C TYR A 30 -5.18 -7.55 9.08
N LEU A 31 -5.37 -8.17 7.91
CA LEU A 31 -4.42 -9.14 7.36
C LEU A 31 -3.75 -8.54 6.14
N ASN A 32 -2.42 -8.62 6.09
CA ASN A 32 -1.62 -8.20 4.96
C ASN A 32 -0.93 -9.42 4.34
N ASP A 33 -1.24 -9.70 3.07
CA ASP A 33 -0.66 -10.81 2.33
C ASP A 33 0.06 -10.31 1.08
N ILE A 34 1.38 -10.51 1.08
CA ILE A 34 2.28 -10.16 -0.03
C ILE A 34 2.02 -10.95 -1.33
N GLN A 35 1.28 -12.06 -1.25
CA GLN A 35 0.83 -12.87 -2.39
C GLN A 35 -0.65 -12.59 -2.76
N GLY A 36 -1.30 -11.70 -2.01
CA GLY A 36 -2.66 -11.24 -2.23
C GLY A 36 -3.74 -12.27 -1.94
N PHE A 37 -3.53 -13.26 -1.06
CA PHE A 37 -4.48 -14.35 -0.72
C PHE A 37 -4.74 -15.33 -1.87
N PRO A 38 -3.72 -16.07 -2.35
CA PRO A 38 -3.87 -16.96 -3.50
C PRO A 38 -4.61 -18.25 -3.18
N ASP A 39 -4.63 -18.69 -1.92
CA ASP A 39 -5.25 -19.95 -1.49
C ASP A 39 -6.77 -19.82 -1.30
N PRO A 40 -7.61 -20.42 -2.16
CA PRO A 40 -9.06 -20.38 -2.02
C PRO A 40 -9.57 -21.11 -0.78
N ALA A 41 -8.78 -22.01 -0.19
CA ALA A 41 -9.16 -22.74 1.03
C ALA A 41 -9.20 -21.83 2.27
N LEU A 42 -8.65 -20.60 2.19
CA LEU A 42 -8.72 -19.60 3.24
C LEU A 42 -9.95 -18.68 3.11
N TYR A 43 -10.60 -18.67 1.95
CA TYR A 43 -11.66 -17.70 1.64
C TYR A 43 -12.88 -17.80 2.56
N PRO A 44 -13.34 -19.00 2.98
CA PRO A 44 -14.41 -19.10 3.97
C PRO A 44 -14.04 -18.45 5.30
N ASP A 45 -12.83 -18.72 5.82
CA ASP A 45 -12.34 -18.13 7.08
C ASP A 45 -12.28 -16.59 6.98
N ILE A 46 -11.82 -16.07 5.83
CA ILE A 46 -11.76 -14.63 5.56
C ILE A 46 -13.16 -14.01 5.48
N ALA A 47 -14.09 -14.68 4.80
CA ALA A 47 -15.44 -14.18 4.60
C ALA A 47 -16.20 -14.05 5.92
N GLU A 48 -16.00 -15.00 6.85
CA GLU A 48 -16.61 -15.00 8.18
C GLU A 48 -16.01 -13.97 9.15
N ALA A 49 -14.76 -13.56 8.95
CA ALA A 49 -14.09 -12.58 9.81
C ALA A 49 -14.42 -11.13 9.44
N ASP A 50 -14.29 -10.20 10.40
CA ASP A 50 -14.50 -8.75 10.18
C ASP A 50 -13.22 -8.00 9.75
N CYS A 51 -12.09 -8.70 9.59
CA CYS A 51 -10.81 -8.04 9.32
C CYS A 51 -10.77 -7.40 7.92
N ARG A 52 -10.04 -6.30 7.79
CA ARG A 52 -9.67 -5.73 6.48
C ARG A 52 -8.51 -6.51 5.87
N LEU A 53 -8.46 -6.56 4.55
CA LEU A 53 -7.45 -7.30 3.78
C LEU A 53 -6.60 -6.32 2.99
N VAL A 54 -5.30 -6.31 3.24
CA VAL A 54 -4.32 -5.69 2.37
C VAL A 54 -3.88 -6.74 1.35
N VAL A 55 -4.37 -6.59 0.13
CA VAL A 55 -4.08 -7.45 -1.02
C VAL A 55 -2.91 -6.82 -1.75
N MET A 56 -1.74 -7.45 -1.70
CA MET A 56 -0.56 -6.93 -2.40
C MET A 56 -0.35 -7.61 -3.77
N HIS A 57 0.09 -6.83 -4.76
CA HIS A 57 0.67 -7.38 -5.99
C HIS A 57 2.16 -7.68 -5.80
N SER A 58 2.59 -8.81 -6.34
CA SER A 58 4.00 -9.11 -6.60
C SER A 58 4.15 -9.77 -7.96
N ALA A 59 5.15 -9.31 -8.73
CA ALA A 59 5.52 -9.90 -10.02
C ALA A 59 6.00 -11.36 -9.90
N GLN A 60 6.48 -11.77 -8.72
CA GLN A 60 6.96 -13.14 -8.46
C GLN A 60 5.84 -14.12 -8.11
N ARG A 61 4.64 -13.61 -7.78
CA ARG A 61 3.40 -14.33 -7.43
C ARG A 61 3.46 -15.25 -6.21
N ASP A 62 4.64 -15.72 -5.80
CA ASP A 62 4.86 -16.57 -4.64
C ASP A 62 6.12 -16.13 -3.87
N GLY A 63 6.08 -16.31 -2.55
CA GLY A 63 7.18 -16.10 -1.62
C GLY A 63 7.48 -14.63 -1.32
N ILE A 64 8.66 -14.43 -0.74
CA ILE A 64 9.21 -13.11 -0.44
C ILE A 64 9.85 -12.49 -1.68
N ALA A 65 10.00 -11.16 -1.67
CA ALA A 65 10.66 -10.46 -2.77
C ALA A 65 12.08 -10.98 -3.03
N THR A 66 12.35 -11.38 -4.27
CA THR A 66 13.67 -11.75 -4.78
C THR A 66 14.21 -10.68 -5.73
N ARG A 67 15.50 -10.75 -6.06
CA ARG A 67 16.16 -9.80 -6.98
C ARG A 67 16.02 -10.19 -8.46
N THR A 68 15.16 -11.15 -8.79
CA THR A 68 15.01 -11.71 -10.15
C THR A 68 13.76 -11.23 -10.87
N GLY A 69 13.04 -10.25 -10.31
CA GLY A 69 11.89 -9.63 -10.97
C GLY A 69 12.26 -9.06 -12.34
N HIS A 70 11.35 -9.15 -13.30
CA HIS A 70 11.56 -8.72 -14.69
C HIS A 70 10.40 -7.85 -15.20
N LEU A 71 9.50 -7.42 -14.31
CA LEU A 71 8.42 -6.51 -14.68
C LEU A 71 9.04 -5.19 -15.16
N ARG A 72 8.70 -4.82 -16.39
CA ARG A 72 9.18 -3.59 -17.02
C ARG A 72 8.26 -2.42 -16.63
N PRO A 73 8.80 -1.19 -16.53
CA PRO A 73 8.00 -0.02 -16.19
C PRO A 73 6.74 0.13 -17.06
N GLU A 74 6.86 -0.06 -18.37
CA GLU A 74 5.78 0.11 -19.34
C GLU A 74 4.64 -0.91 -19.19
N ASP A 75 4.92 -2.09 -18.64
CA ASP A 75 3.92 -3.16 -18.45
C ASP A 75 3.33 -3.14 -17.03
N ALA A 76 3.93 -2.38 -16.10
CA ALA A 76 3.67 -2.51 -14.67
C ALA A 76 2.23 -2.19 -14.29
N LEU A 77 1.67 -1.10 -14.82
CA LEU A 77 0.31 -0.67 -14.47
C LEU A 77 -0.73 -1.67 -14.96
N ASP A 78 -0.63 -2.11 -16.22
CA ASP A 78 -1.58 -3.05 -16.83
C ASP A 78 -1.53 -4.41 -16.13
N GLU A 79 -0.35 -4.89 -15.76
CA GLU A 79 -0.22 -6.11 -14.99
C GLU A 79 -0.87 -6.00 -13.61
N ILE A 80 -0.59 -4.91 -12.88
CA ILE A 80 -1.13 -4.66 -11.54
C ILE A 80 -2.66 -4.59 -11.60
N VAL A 81 -3.22 -3.87 -12.57
CA VAL A 81 -4.68 -3.76 -12.75
C VAL A 81 -5.29 -5.14 -13.02
N ARG A 82 -4.76 -5.88 -13.99
CA ARG A 82 -5.27 -7.22 -14.34
C ARG A 82 -5.20 -8.19 -13.15
N PHE A 83 -4.13 -8.12 -12.35
CA PHE A 83 -4.00 -8.91 -11.13
C PHE A 83 -5.12 -8.57 -10.14
N PHE A 84 -5.32 -7.29 -9.85
CA PHE A 84 -6.32 -6.86 -8.88
C PHE A 84 -7.74 -7.13 -9.34
N GLU A 85 -8.07 -6.92 -10.62
CA GLU A 85 -9.38 -7.28 -11.17
C GLU A 85 -9.70 -8.76 -10.90
N ALA A 86 -8.75 -9.66 -11.19
CA ALA A 86 -8.93 -11.08 -10.96
C ALA A 86 -9.06 -11.42 -9.46
N ARG A 87 -8.17 -10.87 -8.62
CA ARG A 87 -8.10 -11.22 -7.20
C ARG A 87 -9.25 -10.63 -6.39
N VAL A 88 -9.59 -9.36 -6.61
CA VAL A 88 -10.77 -8.71 -6.00
C VAL A 88 -12.03 -9.47 -6.39
N SER A 89 -12.16 -9.86 -7.67
CA SER A 89 -13.31 -10.62 -8.13
C SER A 89 -13.42 -11.98 -7.43
N ALA A 90 -12.30 -12.67 -7.19
CA ALA A 90 -12.27 -13.94 -6.46
C ALA A 90 -12.70 -13.79 -4.98
N LEU A 91 -12.13 -12.81 -4.26
CA LEU A 91 -12.47 -12.54 -2.86
C LEU A 91 -13.92 -12.07 -2.69
N ARG A 92 -14.42 -11.24 -3.60
CA ARG A 92 -15.82 -10.80 -3.55
C ARG A 92 -16.80 -11.94 -3.81
N ARG A 93 -16.48 -12.85 -4.73
CA ARG A 93 -17.31 -14.06 -4.97
C ARG A 93 -17.36 -14.99 -3.76
N SER A 94 -16.36 -14.97 -2.89
CA SER A 94 -16.38 -15.74 -1.65
C SER A 94 -17.10 -15.04 -0.49
N GLY A 95 -17.67 -13.85 -0.71
CA GLY A 95 -18.44 -13.11 0.29
C GLY A 95 -17.69 -11.96 0.97
N VAL A 96 -16.46 -11.64 0.57
CA VAL A 96 -15.73 -10.50 1.14
C VAL A 96 -16.31 -9.17 0.61
N ALA A 97 -16.71 -8.30 1.54
CA ALA A 97 -17.21 -6.96 1.21
C ALA A 97 -16.11 -6.07 0.63
N ALA A 98 -16.47 -5.19 -0.31
CA ALA A 98 -15.51 -4.36 -1.03
C ALA A 98 -14.79 -3.33 -0.13
N ASP A 99 -15.47 -2.81 0.90
CA ASP A 99 -14.94 -1.88 1.89
C ASP A 99 -13.92 -2.50 2.85
N ARG A 100 -13.81 -3.84 2.85
CA ARG A 100 -12.76 -4.58 3.56
C ARG A 100 -11.47 -4.69 2.75
N LEU A 101 -11.47 -4.35 1.47
CA LEU A 101 -10.30 -4.53 0.59
C LEU A 101 -9.47 -3.26 0.50
N ILE A 102 -8.16 -3.41 0.69
CA ILE A 102 -7.13 -2.39 0.51
C ILE A 102 -6.10 -2.98 -0.46
N LEU A 103 -5.70 -2.23 -1.47
CA LEU A 103 -4.79 -2.71 -2.51
C LEU A 103 -3.40 -2.12 -2.32
N ASP A 104 -2.37 -2.96 -2.30
CA ASP A 104 -0.96 -2.53 -2.30
C ASP A 104 -0.33 -2.92 -3.65
N PRO A 105 0.01 -1.96 -4.53
CA PRO A 105 0.54 -2.28 -5.85
C PRO A 105 1.93 -2.93 -5.81
N GLY A 106 2.56 -3.08 -4.64
CA GLY A 106 3.92 -3.55 -4.50
C GLY A 106 4.93 -2.46 -4.86
N MET A 107 6.13 -2.53 -4.30
CA MET A 107 7.24 -1.63 -4.64
C MET A 107 8.58 -2.33 -4.42
N GLY A 108 9.62 -1.85 -5.11
CA GLY A 108 10.97 -2.40 -5.05
C GLY A 108 11.03 -3.79 -5.67
N PHE A 109 11.74 -4.70 -5.00
CA PHE A 109 11.96 -6.06 -5.48
C PHE A 109 10.70 -6.91 -5.68
N PHE A 110 9.56 -6.52 -5.09
CA PHE A 110 8.27 -7.17 -5.39
C PHE A 110 7.82 -6.95 -6.82
N LEU A 111 8.26 -5.86 -7.46
CA LEU A 111 8.01 -5.55 -8.87
C LEU A 111 9.24 -5.91 -9.71
N SER A 112 10.38 -5.29 -9.41
CA SER A 112 11.59 -5.38 -10.22
C SER A 112 12.80 -4.85 -9.44
N PRO A 113 14.02 -5.38 -9.69
CA PRO A 113 15.25 -4.76 -9.18
C PRO A 113 15.55 -3.42 -9.86
N ALA A 114 14.98 -3.16 -11.04
CA ALA A 114 15.12 -1.90 -11.76
C ALA A 114 14.30 -0.79 -11.07
N PRO A 115 14.94 0.28 -10.55
CA PRO A 115 14.24 1.32 -9.79
C PRO A 115 13.15 2.03 -10.60
N GLU A 116 13.31 2.12 -11.91
CA GLU A 116 12.40 2.74 -12.86
C GLU A 116 10.99 2.15 -12.76
N THR A 117 10.87 0.85 -12.47
CA THR A 117 9.57 0.18 -12.36
C THR A 117 8.79 0.69 -11.16
N SER A 118 9.46 0.82 -10.00
CA SER A 118 8.83 1.36 -8.79
C SER A 118 8.52 2.85 -8.93
N LEU A 119 9.40 3.62 -9.59
CA LEU A 119 9.17 5.03 -9.87
C LEU A 119 7.99 5.24 -10.82
N HIS A 120 7.85 4.38 -11.83
CA HIS A 120 6.73 4.42 -12.77
C HIS A 120 5.40 4.16 -12.05
N VAL A 121 5.33 3.15 -11.19
CA VAL A 121 4.15 2.87 -10.37
C VAL A 121 3.86 4.04 -9.42
N LEU A 122 4.87 4.52 -8.68
CA LEU A 122 4.73 5.62 -7.72
C LEU A 122 4.22 6.91 -8.39
N SER A 123 4.67 7.20 -9.61
CA SER A 123 4.26 8.40 -10.37
C SER A 123 2.86 8.29 -10.97
N ASN A 124 2.26 7.08 -10.99
CA ASN A 124 0.95 6.82 -11.58
C ASN A 124 -0.08 6.27 -10.57
N LEU A 125 0.13 6.46 -9.27
CA LEU A 125 -0.78 5.99 -8.22
C LEU A 125 -2.21 6.50 -8.41
N GLN A 126 -2.41 7.75 -8.81
CA GLN A 126 -3.75 8.30 -9.04
C GLN A 126 -4.48 7.57 -10.18
N LYS A 127 -3.75 7.16 -11.23
CA LYS A 127 -4.32 6.37 -12.33
C LYS A 127 -4.73 4.98 -11.85
N LEU A 128 -3.85 4.30 -11.09
CA LEU A 128 -4.17 3.01 -10.49
C LEU A 128 -5.40 3.09 -9.58
N LYS A 129 -5.45 4.08 -8.68
CA LYS A 129 -6.59 4.29 -7.79
C LYS A 129 -7.88 4.48 -8.57
N SER A 130 -7.84 5.30 -9.62
CA SER A 130 -9.01 5.60 -10.45
C SER A 130 -9.50 4.36 -11.21
N ALA A 131 -8.58 3.53 -11.72
CA ALA A 131 -8.92 2.29 -12.41
C ALA A 131 -9.50 1.23 -11.48
N LEU A 132 -8.97 1.12 -10.25
CA LEU A 132 -9.33 0.06 -9.31
C LEU A 132 -10.51 0.40 -8.40
N GLY A 133 -10.74 1.70 -8.14
CA GLY A 133 -11.87 2.17 -7.33
C GLY A 133 -11.85 1.73 -5.86
N LEU A 134 -10.69 1.31 -5.34
CA LEU A 134 -10.50 0.82 -3.98
C LEU A 134 -9.35 1.57 -3.27
N PRO A 135 -9.33 1.59 -1.93
CA PRO A 135 -8.27 2.23 -1.17
C PRO A 135 -6.88 1.66 -1.49
N LEU A 136 -5.87 2.53 -1.61
CA LEU A 136 -4.50 2.13 -1.85
C LEU A 136 -3.64 2.22 -0.59
N LEU A 137 -2.84 1.17 -0.35
CA LEU A 137 -1.72 1.19 0.59
C LEU A 137 -0.40 1.28 -0.18
N VAL A 138 0.51 2.15 0.26
CA VAL A 138 1.84 2.30 -0.34
C VAL A 138 2.93 2.11 0.71
N SER A 139 3.92 1.29 0.39
CA SER A 139 5.11 1.10 1.21
C SER A 139 6.39 1.32 0.42
N VAL A 140 6.98 2.51 0.57
CA VAL A 140 8.25 2.92 -0.06
C VAL A 140 9.39 3.11 0.94
N SER A 141 9.06 3.16 2.23
CA SER A 141 9.97 3.46 3.33
C SER A 141 11.24 2.61 3.31
N ARG A 142 12.40 3.26 3.20
CA ARG A 142 13.74 2.65 3.20
C ARG A 142 13.96 1.59 2.11
N LYS A 143 13.15 1.57 1.05
CA LYS A 143 13.33 0.62 -0.05
C LYS A 143 14.55 0.99 -0.91
N SER A 144 15.27 -0.04 -1.37
CA SER A 144 16.53 0.11 -2.11
C SER A 144 16.42 0.90 -3.41
N PHE A 145 15.25 0.90 -4.05
CA PHE A 145 15.04 1.69 -5.28
C PHE A 145 15.21 3.19 -5.02
N LEU A 146 14.82 3.69 -3.83
CA LEU A 146 15.07 5.09 -3.46
C LEU A 146 16.57 5.36 -3.36
N GLY A 147 17.34 4.47 -2.74
CA GLY A 147 18.79 4.61 -2.66
C GLY A 147 19.48 4.61 -4.03
N ALA A 148 18.98 3.82 -4.97
CA ALA A 148 19.46 3.86 -6.36
C ALA A 148 19.20 5.23 -7.03
N THR A 149 18.12 5.93 -6.68
CA THR A 149 17.83 7.26 -7.25
C THR A 149 18.65 8.39 -6.66
N VAL A 150 18.94 8.36 -5.35
CA VAL A 150 19.62 9.47 -4.65
C VAL A 150 21.09 9.16 -4.32
N GLY A 151 21.59 7.98 -4.66
CA GLY A 151 22.98 7.58 -4.42
C GLY A 151 23.31 7.34 -2.95
N LEU A 152 22.34 6.96 -2.12
CA LEU A 152 22.51 6.78 -0.67
C LEU A 152 22.25 5.33 -0.22
N PRO A 153 22.93 4.85 0.84
CA PRO A 153 22.65 3.55 1.43
C PRO A 153 21.34 3.57 2.23
N VAL A 154 20.73 2.40 2.44
CA VAL A 154 19.42 2.22 3.11
C VAL A 154 19.28 2.98 4.44
N LYS A 155 20.35 2.98 5.25
CA LYS A 155 20.37 3.66 6.55
C LYS A 155 20.15 5.18 6.47
N ASP A 156 20.49 5.80 5.34
CA ASP A 156 20.46 7.25 5.14
C ASP A 156 19.25 7.67 4.27
N LEU A 157 18.33 6.75 3.96
CA LEU A 157 17.15 7.00 3.11
C LEU A 157 15.98 7.68 3.84
N GLY A 158 16.16 8.16 5.08
CA GLY A 158 15.09 8.83 5.83
C GLY A 158 14.43 9.97 5.03
N PRO A 159 15.20 10.98 4.57
CA PRO A 159 14.64 12.09 3.79
C PRO A 159 14.00 11.65 2.47
N ALA A 160 14.63 10.75 1.73
CA ALA A 160 14.08 10.23 0.48
C ALA A 160 12.78 9.44 0.69
N SER A 161 12.70 8.66 1.79
CA SER A 161 11.49 7.93 2.18
C SER A 161 10.35 8.89 2.49
N LEU A 162 10.60 9.90 3.31
CA LEU A 162 9.60 10.90 3.67
C LEU A 162 9.07 11.66 2.45
N ALA A 163 9.97 12.06 1.53
CA ALA A 163 9.59 12.71 0.29
C ALA A 163 8.70 11.81 -0.58
N ALA A 164 9.05 10.53 -0.73
CA ALA A 164 8.26 9.56 -1.49
C ALA A 164 6.91 9.25 -0.82
N GLU A 165 6.85 9.18 0.51
CA GLU A 165 5.62 8.97 1.27
C GLU A 165 4.66 10.15 1.14
N LEU A 166 5.14 11.39 1.26
CA LEU A 166 4.34 12.59 1.01
C LEU A 166 3.84 12.67 -0.43
N HIS A 167 4.70 12.31 -1.40
CA HIS A 167 4.31 12.21 -2.80
C HIS A 167 3.20 11.16 -2.99
N ALA A 168 3.31 10.00 -2.37
CA ALA A 168 2.29 8.95 -2.47
C ALA A 168 0.93 9.41 -1.91
N ILE A 169 0.93 10.08 -0.75
CA ILE A 169 -0.28 10.65 -0.13
C ILE A 169 -0.92 11.69 -1.06
N GLY A 170 -0.11 12.61 -1.60
CA GLY A 170 -0.59 13.64 -2.54
C GLY A 170 -1.12 13.08 -3.86
N ASN A 171 -0.74 11.84 -4.23
CA ASN A 171 -1.12 11.17 -5.47
C ASN A 171 -2.05 9.97 -5.25
N GLY A 172 -2.78 9.95 -4.13
CA GLY A 172 -3.93 9.06 -3.95
C GLY A 172 -3.73 7.88 -2.99
N ALA A 173 -2.56 7.72 -2.34
CA ALA A 173 -2.44 6.71 -1.30
C ALA A 173 -3.37 7.02 -0.10
N ASP A 174 -4.15 6.03 0.33
CA ASP A 174 -5.04 6.13 1.50
C ASP A 174 -4.33 5.64 2.78
N TYR A 175 -3.39 4.70 2.62
CA TYR A 175 -2.56 4.15 3.69
C TYR A 175 -1.09 4.23 3.30
N VAL A 176 -0.23 4.49 4.27
CA VAL A 176 1.23 4.42 4.12
C VAL A 176 1.82 3.53 5.19
N ARG A 177 2.63 2.56 4.79
CA ARG A 177 3.43 1.73 5.70
C ARG A 177 4.85 2.27 5.77
N THR A 178 5.23 2.76 6.95
CA THR A 178 6.52 3.43 7.18
C THR A 178 7.24 2.93 8.43
N HIS A 179 8.56 3.06 8.44
CA HIS A 179 9.41 2.85 9.61
C HIS A 179 9.51 4.09 10.51
N ALA A 180 9.09 5.27 10.03
CA ALA A 180 9.22 6.56 10.74
C ALA A 180 7.85 7.25 10.90
N PRO A 181 6.89 6.65 11.62
CA PRO A 181 5.52 7.17 11.71
C PRO A 181 5.43 8.56 12.37
N GLY A 182 6.34 8.89 13.29
CA GLY A 182 6.41 10.21 13.92
C GLY A 182 6.79 11.32 12.95
N ASP A 183 7.82 11.08 12.13
CA ASP A 183 8.30 12.03 11.12
C ASP A 183 7.24 12.23 10.04
N LEU A 184 6.66 11.13 9.53
CA LEU A 184 5.60 11.20 8.53
C LEU A 184 4.37 11.94 9.06
N ARG A 185 3.91 11.64 10.29
CA ARG A 185 2.79 12.36 10.91
C ARG A 185 3.06 13.85 11.03
N SER A 186 4.27 14.23 11.43
CA SER A 186 4.66 15.65 11.55
C SER A 186 4.63 16.35 10.20
N ALA A 187 5.17 15.70 9.17
CA ALA A 187 5.20 16.26 7.82
C ALA A 187 3.80 16.37 7.17
N ILE A 188 2.92 15.39 7.40
CA ILE A 188 1.51 15.46 6.97
C ILE A 188 0.81 16.63 7.67
N THR A 189 0.94 16.73 9.00
CA THR A 189 0.34 17.81 9.79
C THR A 189 0.78 19.18 9.29
N PHE A 190 2.07 19.35 9.02
CA PHE A 190 2.62 20.58 8.45
C PHE A 190 2.05 20.87 7.06
N SER A 191 2.05 19.88 6.16
CA SER A 191 1.56 20.02 4.78
C SER A 191 0.08 20.41 4.73
N GLU A 192 -0.77 19.78 5.55
CA GLU A 192 -2.18 20.12 5.67
C GLU A 192 -2.40 21.51 6.25
N THR A 193 -1.62 21.91 7.25
CA THR A 193 -1.69 23.24 7.86
C THR A 193 -1.33 24.32 6.83
N LEU A 194 -0.28 24.08 6.04
CA LEU A 194 0.13 24.98 4.97
C LEU A 194 -0.95 25.10 3.88
N ALA A 195 -1.55 23.98 3.46
CA ALA A 195 -2.64 23.98 2.48
C ALA A 195 -3.86 24.78 2.98
N LYS A 196 -4.25 24.61 4.25
CA LYS A 196 -5.32 25.38 4.88
C LYS A 196 -5.00 26.88 4.90
N PHE A 197 -3.76 27.27 5.18
CA PHE A 197 -3.34 28.67 5.17
C PHE A 197 -3.45 29.29 3.78
N ARG A 198 -2.97 28.61 2.73
CA ARG A 198 -3.09 29.09 1.33
C ARG A 198 -4.55 29.26 0.91
N SER A 199 -5.44 28.35 1.30
CA SER A 199 -6.87 28.47 1.00
C SER A 199 -7.55 29.65 1.70
N ARG A 200 -7.03 30.08 2.87
CA ARG A 200 -7.54 31.26 3.59
C ARG A 200 -7.04 32.54 2.92
N ASP A 201 -5.75 32.63 2.63
CA ASP A 201 -5.16 33.79 1.93
C ASP A 201 -5.79 34.00 0.54
N ALA A 202 -6.09 32.92 -0.20
CA ALA A 202 -6.80 33.02 -1.48
C ALA A 202 -8.23 33.59 -1.33
N ARG A 203 -8.97 33.15 -0.30
CA ARG A 203 -10.31 33.66 0.03
C ARG A 203 -10.27 35.12 0.50
N ASP A 204 -9.32 35.47 1.37
CA ASP A 204 -9.17 36.83 1.92
C ASP A 204 -8.74 37.84 0.84
N ARG A 205 -8.05 37.39 -0.22
CA ARG A 205 -7.68 38.21 -1.38
C ARG A 205 -8.78 38.31 -2.46
N GLY A 206 -9.95 37.71 -2.26
CA GLY A 206 -11.06 37.77 -3.22
C GLY A 206 -10.73 37.12 -4.58
N LEU A 207 -9.82 36.15 -4.61
CA LEU A 207 -9.39 35.48 -5.84
C LEU A 207 -10.29 34.30 -6.27
N ASP A 208 -11.41 34.06 -5.56
CA ASP A 208 -12.50 33.19 -6.04
C ASP A 208 -13.42 34.00 -6.98
N HIS A 209 -12.92 34.32 -8.17
CA HIS A 209 -13.73 34.77 -9.30
C HIS A 209 -13.29 34.05 -10.58
N ALA A 210 -13.86 32.86 -10.80
CA ALA A 210 -14.35 32.30 -12.07
C ALA A 210 -14.46 30.77 -11.97
#